data_AF-A0A940EUF9-F1
#
_entry.id   AF-A0A940EUF9-F1
#
_cell.length_a   1.000
_cell.length_b   1.000
_cell.length_c   1.000
_cell.angle_alpha   90.00
_cell.angle_beta   90.00
_cell.angle_gamma   90.00
#
_symmetry.space_group_name_H-M   'P 1'
#
loop_
_entity.id
_entity.type
_entity.pdbx_description
1 polymer ?
#
loop_
_entity_poly.entity_id
_entity_poly.type
_entity_poly.pdbx_seq_one_letter_code
_entity_poly.pdbx_strand_id
1 'polypeptide(L)'
;MTRSSKHQDWGEYTTDHPWDRTSYEELGWGIAGRTLPESPHAEFLTLKLRRSDQLVFARLREVPPDLGIDPASVVLAQLFEDDVDQEFGVLVGADKSVHTFVLHDGKGDINTQIRTARIPELTDITSHGETSPYRRAVSEALAVANLFFPAPHGG
;
A
#
# COMPACT_ATOMS: atom_id res chain seq x y z
N MET A 1 18.98 -31.55 -14.40
CA MET A 1 17.76 -30.76 -14.69
C MET A 1 17.49 -29.85 -13.52
N THR A 2 17.31 -28.58 -13.85
CA THR A 2 17.32 -27.40 -12.98
C THR A 2 16.01 -27.23 -12.22
N ARG A 3 16.09 -26.83 -10.94
CA ARG A 3 15.39 -25.68 -10.33
C ARG A 3 15.75 -25.61 -8.84
N SER A 4 16.77 -24.81 -8.54
CA SER A 4 17.03 -24.34 -7.19
C SER A 4 16.18 -23.08 -7.02
N SER A 5 15.08 -23.17 -6.26
CA SER A 5 14.36 -22.00 -5.79
C SER A 5 14.94 -21.65 -4.42
N LYS A 6 15.98 -20.81 -4.43
CA LYS A 6 16.46 -20.10 -3.24
C LYS A 6 15.84 -18.71 -3.29
N HIS A 7 14.91 -18.44 -2.36
CA HIS A 7 14.73 -17.15 -1.68
C HIS A 7 13.42 -17.18 -0.90
N GLN A 8 13.50 -17.37 0.41
CA GLN A 8 12.56 -16.82 1.40
C GLN A 8 13.33 -16.67 2.71
N ASP A 9 14.20 -15.66 2.78
CA ASP A 9 14.67 -15.11 4.06
C ASP A 9 14.01 -13.74 4.22
N TRP A 10 12.67 -13.74 4.23
CA TRP A 10 11.94 -12.68 4.90
C TRP A 10 11.92 -13.09 6.36
N GLY A 11 12.49 -12.25 7.24
CA GLY A 11 12.37 -12.45 8.68
C GLY A 11 10.92 -12.76 9.00
N GLU A 12 10.71 -13.87 9.70
CA GLU A 12 9.41 -14.34 10.16
C GLU A 12 8.74 -13.17 10.90
N TYR A 13 7.80 -12.47 10.25
CA TYR A 13 6.91 -11.56 10.95
C TYR A 13 5.99 -12.46 11.79
N THR A 14 6.43 -12.75 13.01
CA THR A 14 5.66 -13.51 13.96
C THR A 14 4.43 -12.68 14.33
N THR A 15 3.26 -13.17 13.93
CA THR A 15 1.93 -12.55 14.03
C THR A 15 1.36 -12.51 15.46
N ASP A 16 2.23 -12.32 16.45
CA ASP A 16 1.86 -12.29 17.88
C ASP A 16 2.08 -10.91 18.50
N HIS A 17 2.07 -9.87 17.67
CA HIS A 17 2.14 -8.54 18.19
C HIS A 17 0.77 -8.11 18.73
N PRO A 18 0.72 -7.55 19.96
CA PRO A 18 -0.54 -7.12 20.58
C PRO A 18 -1.39 -6.23 19.66
N TRP A 19 -0.72 -5.47 18.79
CA TRP A 19 -1.34 -4.54 17.86
C TRP A 19 -2.10 -5.15 16.68
N ASP A 20 -1.90 -6.44 16.36
CA ASP A 20 -2.64 -7.14 15.30
C ASP A 20 -4.12 -7.40 15.66
N ARG A 21 -4.46 -7.24 16.95
CA ARG A 21 -5.80 -7.40 17.52
C ARG A 21 -6.44 -6.10 17.99
N THR A 22 -5.68 -5.01 17.95
CA THR A 22 -6.03 -3.73 18.56
C THR A 22 -6.60 -2.79 17.49
N SER A 23 -7.67 -2.07 17.81
CA SER A 23 -8.20 -1.05 16.90
C SER A 23 -7.21 0.10 16.71
N TYR A 24 -7.27 0.80 15.58
CA TYR A 24 -6.35 1.92 15.29
C TYR A 24 -6.36 3.01 16.37
N GLU A 25 -7.49 3.21 17.04
CA GLU A 25 -7.63 4.12 18.18
C GLU A 25 -6.86 3.63 19.42
N GLU A 26 -6.92 2.32 19.70
CA GLU A 26 -6.24 1.69 20.85
C GLU A 26 -4.73 1.55 20.64
N LEU A 27 -4.24 1.62 19.41
CA LEU A 27 -2.80 1.70 19.09
C LEU A 27 -2.19 3.07 19.37
N GLY A 28 -3.01 4.08 19.66
CA GLY A 28 -2.55 5.46 19.74
C GLY A 28 -2.27 6.08 18.37
N TRP A 29 -2.73 5.44 17.29
CA TRP A 29 -2.55 5.90 15.89
C TRP A 29 -3.62 6.89 15.46
N GLY A 30 -4.30 7.51 16.44
CA GLY A 30 -4.86 8.83 16.22
C GLY A 30 -3.71 9.79 16.00
N ILE A 31 -3.44 10.17 14.75
CA ILE A 31 -2.48 11.23 14.40
C ILE A 31 -2.81 12.45 15.27
N ALA A 32 -1.99 12.72 16.28
CA ALA A 32 -1.97 13.92 17.12
C ALA A 32 -3.28 14.77 17.07
N GLY A 33 -4.39 14.23 17.60
CA GLY A 33 -5.65 14.95 17.74
C GLY A 33 -6.36 15.38 16.44
N ARG A 34 -6.08 14.75 15.29
CA ARG A 34 -6.82 15.01 14.04
C ARG A 34 -7.82 13.89 13.79
N THR A 35 -9.09 14.25 13.86
CA THR A 35 -10.21 13.44 13.34
C THR A 35 -9.89 13.06 11.90
N LEU A 36 -9.95 11.77 11.57
CA LEU A 36 -9.90 11.32 10.18
C LEU A 36 -10.99 12.09 9.41
N PRO A 37 -10.72 12.59 8.19
CA PRO A 37 -11.79 13.18 7.39
C PRO A 37 -12.93 12.16 7.25
N GLU A 38 -14.17 12.64 7.19
CA GLU A 38 -15.39 11.81 7.08
C GLU A 38 -15.44 10.92 5.81
N SER A 39 -14.44 11.04 4.93
CA SER A 39 -14.20 10.19 3.76
C SER A 39 -13.39 8.93 4.13
N PRO A 40 -13.65 7.77 3.50
CA PRO A 40 -12.81 6.59 3.64
C PRO A 40 -11.32 6.95 3.45
N HIS A 41 -10.47 6.52 4.39
CA HIS A 41 -9.01 6.64 4.35
C HIS A 41 -8.43 6.29 2.97
N ALA A 42 -8.92 5.20 2.35
CA ALA A 42 -8.48 4.76 1.03
C ALA A 42 -8.83 5.76 -0.09
N GLU A 43 -9.98 6.44 0.01
CA GLU A 43 -10.37 7.48 -0.95
C GLU A 43 -9.43 8.69 -0.85
N PHE A 44 -9.17 9.16 0.38
CA PHE A 44 -8.26 10.28 0.62
C PHE A 44 -6.84 9.98 0.14
N LEU A 45 -6.30 8.81 0.47
CA LEU A 45 -4.98 8.37 0.02
C LEU A 45 -4.90 8.25 -1.49
N THR A 46 -5.95 7.74 -2.13
CA THR A 46 -6.00 7.64 -3.60
C THR A 46 -6.04 9.03 -4.24
N LEU A 47 -6.80 9.98 -3.69
CA LEU A 47 -6.77 11.37 -4.16
C LEU A 47 -5.39 12.00 -3.99
N LYS A 48 -4.69 11.72 -2.88
CA LYS A 48 -3.31 12.16 -2.66
C LYS A 48 -2.35 11.53 -3.68
N LEU A 49 -2.44 10.22 -3.92
CA LEU A 49 -1.67 9.54 -4.97
C LEU A 49 -1.86 10.21 -6.34
N ARG A 50 -3.08 10.63 -6.65
CA ARG A 50 -3.43 11.23 -7.94
C ARG A 50 -2.97 12.68 -8.09
N ARG A 51 -3.01 13.48 -7.02
CA ARG A 51 -2.96 14.95 -7.11
C ARG A 51 -1.88 15.62 -6.25
N SER A 52 -1.28 14.90 -5.30
CA SER A 52 -0.30 15.48 -4.39
C SER A 52 1.07 15.61 -5.05
N ASP A 53 1.72 16.75 -4.83
CA ASP A 53 3.11 17.01 -5.25
C ASP A 53 4.14 16.50 -4.22
N GLN A 54 3.70 15.89 -3.11
CA GLN A 54 4.63 15.27 -2.17
C GLN A 54 5.41 14.15 -2.87
N LEU A 55 6.72 14.09 -2.58
CA LEU A 55 7.65 13.23 -3.30
C LEU A 55 7.28 11.75 -3.21
N VAL A 56 6.73 11.28 -2.08
CA VAL A 56 6.26 9.89 -1.94
C VAL A 56 5.21 9.54 -2.99
N PHE A 57 4.17 10.37 -3.17
CA PHE A 57 3.13 10.13 -4.17
C PHE A 57 3.62 10.36 -5.60
N ALA A 58 4.63 11.21 -5.82
CA ALA A 58 5.29 11.31 -7.12
C ALA A 58 6.00 9.99 -7.46
N ARG A 59 6.72 9.39 -6.51
CA ARG A 59 7.40 8.09 -6.72
C ARG A 59 6.44 6.93 -6.90
N LEU A 60 5.35 6.88 -6.15
CA LEU A 60 4.30 5.88 -6.35
C LEU A 60 3.61 5.98 -7.72
N ARG A 61 3.66 7.14 -8.39
CA ARG A 61 3.17 7.30 -9.77
C ARG A 61 4.18 6.88 -10.84
N GLU A 62 5.44 6.68 -10.46
CA GLU A 62 6.53 6.25 -11.33
C GLU A 62 6.78 4.74 -11.27
N VAL A 63 5.84 3.96 -10.71
CA VAL A 63 5.93 2.49 -10.67
C VAL A 63 6.13 1.96 -12.09
N PRO A 64 7.18 1.15 -12.32
CA PRO A 64 7.44 0.59 -13.62
C PRO A 64 6.27 -0.26 -14.14
N PRO A 65 5.86 -0.11 -15.42
CA PRO A 65 4.71 -0.83 -15.98
C PRO A 65 4.90 -2.35 -16.04
N ASP A 66 6.15 -2.82 -16.00
CA ASP A 66 6.52 -4.24 -15.95
C ASP A 66 6.22 -4.90 -14.60
N LEU A 67 5.96 -4.13 -13.54
CA LEU A 67 5.46 -4.67 -12.27
C LEU A 67 3.99 -5.07 -12.31
N GLY A 68 3.31 -4.89 -13.45
CA GLY A 68 1.95 -5.41 -13.68
C GLY A 68 0.84 -4.57 -13.05
N ILE A 69 1.18 -3.38 -12.53
CA ILE A 69 0.22 -2.43 -11.98
C ILE A 69 0.38 -1.09 -12.68
N ASP A 70 -0.73 -0.53 -13.14
CA ASP A 70 -0.79 0.87 -13.58
C ASP A 70 -1.15 1.76 -12.39
N PRO A 71 -0.28 2.69 -11.96
CA PRO A 71 -0.57 3.63 -10.89
C PRO A 71 -1.84 4.42 -11.11
N ALA A 72 -2.27 4.72 -12.34
CA ALA A 72 -3.52 5.42 -12.62
C ALA A 72 -4.77 4.55 -12.37
N SER A 73 -4.59 3.23 -12.31
CA SER A 73 -5.65 2.22 -12.20
C SER A 73 -5.60 1.44 -10.87
N VAL A 74 -5.10 2.09 -9.80
CA VAL A 74 -5.13 1.57 -8.42
C VAL A 74 -5.82 2.47 -7.40
N VAL A 75 -6.27 1.88 -6.31
CA VAL A 75 -6.60 2.54 -5.04
C VAL A 75 -5.41 2.33 -4.08
N LEU A 76 -4.92 3.41 -3.48
CA LEU A 76 -3.94 3.33 -2.39
C LEU A 76 -4.71 3.07 -1.09
N ALA A 77 -4.66 1.83 -0.62
CA ALA A 77 -5.41 1.36 0.53
C ALA A 77 -4.78 1.82 1.85
N GLN A 78 -3.44 1.80 1.92
CA GLN A 78 -2.68 2.18 3.10
C GLN A 78 -1.27 2.61 2.69
N LEU A 79 -0.73 3.59 3.41
CA LEU A 79 0.69 3.99 3.39
C LEU A 79 1.16 4.10 4.85
N PHE A 80 2.37 3.62 5.15
CA PHE A 80 2.95 3.57 6.49
C PHE A 80 4.22 4.44 6.54
N GLU A 81 4.08 5.64 7.11
CA GLU A 81 5.11 6.70 7.14
C GLU A 81 6.15 6.53 8.28
N ASP A 82 6.03 5.50 9.12
CA ASP A 82 6.78 5.39 10.39
C ASP A 82 8.13 4.66 10.28
N ASP A 83 8.46 4.09 9.12
CA ASP A 83 9.75 3.43 8.95
C ASP A 83 10.79 4.43 8.44
N VAL A 84 11.86 4.59 9.22
CA VAL A 84 12.90 5.59 8.95
C VAL A 84 13.56 5.31 7.61
N ASP A 85 13.62 4.06 7.15
CA ASP A 85 14.42 3.69 5.98
C ASP A 85 13.61 3.41 4.71
N GLN A 86 12.28 3.36 4.81
CA GLN A 86 11.40 2.95 3.70
C GLN A 86 9.95 3.37 3.92
N GLU A 87 9.16 3.40 2.84
CA GLU A 87 7.71 3.54 2.91
C GLU A 87 7.06 2.22 2.51
N PHE A 88 6.25 1.64 3.39
CA PHE A 88 5.48 0.44 3.09
C PHE A 88 4.02 0.81 2.77
N GLY A 89 3.34 0.02 1.93
CA GLY A 89 1.94 0.26 1.66
C GLY A 89 1.21 -0.86 0.93
N VAL A 90 -0.09 -0.63 0.70
CA VAL A 90 -1.02 -1.59 0.08
C VAL A 90 -1.75 -0.91 -1.07
N LEU A 91 -1.76 -1.56 -2.24
CA LEU A 91 -2.46 -1.14 -3.44
C LEU A 91 -3.56 -2.15 -3.79
N VAL A 92 -4.69 -1.65 -4.29
CA VAL A 92 -5.75 -2.45 -4.88
C VAL A 92 -5.96 -2.04 -6.33
N GLY A 93 -5.77 -2.96 -7.26
CA GLY A 93 -5.98 -2.76 -8.69
C GLY A 93 -7.45 -2.65 -9.06
N ALA A 94 -7.73 -2.08 -10.24
CA ALA A 94 -9.06 -2.06 -10.83
C ALA A 94 -9.66 -3.47 -11.06
N ASP A 95 -8.79 -4.46 -11.28
CA ASP A 95 -9.13 -5.88 -11.37
C ASP A 95 -9.32 -6.57 -10.00
N LYS A 96 -9.29 -5.78 -8.91
CA LYS A 96 -9.33 -6.22 -7.51
C LYS A 96 -8.12 -7.04 -7.07
N SER A 97 -7.04 -7.05 -7.84
CA SER A 97 -5.77 -7.58 -7.36
C SER A 97 -5.27 -6.73 -6.18
N VAL A 98 -4.67 -7.36 -5.18
CA VAL A 98 -4.20 -6.71 -3.96
C VAL A 98 -2.71 -6.94 -3.84
N HIS A 99 -1.94 -5.87 -3.69
CA HIS A 99 -0.49 -5.92 -3.66
C HIS A 99 0.06 -5.12 -2.50
N THR A 100 1.14 -5.59 -1.89
CA THR A 100 1.95 -4.77 -1.00
C THR A 100 3.20 -4.28 -1.73
N PHE A 101 3.74 -3.16 -1.28
CA PHE A 101 4.96 -2.58 -1.83
C PHE A 101 5.85 -2.03 -0.72
N VAL A 102 7.14 -1.94 -1.04
CA VAL A 102 8.13 -1.19 -0.28
C VAL A 102 8.78 -0.19 -1.23
N LEU A 103 8.76 1.08 -0.86
CA LEU A 103 9.42 2.18 -1.56
C LEU A 103 10.67 2.57 -0.77
N HIS A 104 11.84 2.38 -1.37
CA HIS A 104 13.13 2.66 -0.72
C HIS A 104 14.25 2.87 -1.75
N ASP A 105 15.41 3.39 -1.33
CA ASP A 105 16.65 3.40 -2.15
C ASP A 105 17.91 3.22 -1.30
N GLY A 106 18.09 1.99 -0.80
CA GLY A 106 19.27 1.63 -0.01
C GLY A 106 19.02 1.65 1.49
N LYS A 107 19.91 2.29 2.25
CA LYS A 107 19.87 2.35 3.72
C LYS A 107 19.94 3.80 4.20
N GLY A 108 19.20 4.11 5.27
CA GLY A 108 19.15 5.42 5.92
C GLY A 108 17.82 6.13 5.70
N ASP A 109 17.72 7.39 6.14
CA ASP A 109 16.47 8.16 6.17
C ASP A 109 15.77 8.25 4.80
N ILE A 110 14.53 7.76 4.74
CA ILE A 110 13.66 7.77 3.56
C ILE A 110 13.37 9.20 3.10
N ASN A 111 13.29 10.19 3.99
CA ASN A 111 13.11 11.58 3.61
C ASN A 111 14.30 12.12 2.80
N THR A 112 15.48 11.56 3.01
CA THR A 112 16.68 11.89 2.23
C THR A 112 16.68 11.16 0.89
N GLN A 113 16.21 9.91 0.88
CA GLN A 113 16.24 9.02 -0.30
C GLN A 113 15.01 9.13 -1.20
N ILE A 114 13.91 9.77 -0.77
CA ILE A 114 12.63 9.78 -1.50
C ILE A 114 12.75 10.38 -2.91
N ARG A 115 13.81 11.12 -3.19
CA ARG A 115 14.14 11.63 -4.53
C ARG A 115 14.66 10.55 -5.49
N THR A 116 15.07 9.39 -5.03
CA THR A 116 15.56 8.27 -5.85
C THR A 116 14.92 6.93 -5.48
N ALA A 117 14.11 6.91 -4.41
CA ALA A 117 13.30 5.78 -3.97
C ALA A 117 12.50 5.17 -5.11
N ARG A 118 12.48 3.84 -5.16
CA ARG A 118 11.72 3.06 -6.14
C ARG A 118 11.03 1.88 -5.46
N ILE A 119 10.02 1.36 -6.12
CA ILE A 119 9.41 0.08 -5.77
C ILE A 119 10.14 -0.99 -6.60
N PRO A 120 10.97 -1.86 -5.99
CA PRO A 120 11.70 -2.88 -6.74
C PRO A 120 10.80 -4.05 -7.12
N GLU A 121 9.79 -4.35 -6.31
CA GLU A 121 8.87 -5.45 -6.49
C GLU A 121 7.52 -5.17 -5.82
N LEU A 122 6.50 -5.88 -6.28
CA LEU A 122 5.16 -5.91 -5.70
C LEU A 122 4.89 -7.33 -5.23
N THR A 123 4.35 -7.46 -4.02
CA THR A 123 3.95 -8.77 -3.50
C THR A 123 2.45 -8.92 -3.66
N ASP A 124 2.04 -9.84 -4.53
CA ASP A 124 0.63 -10.19 -4.71
C ASP A 124 0.11 -10.94 -3.46
N ILE A 125 -0.86 -10.31 -2.80
CA ILE A 125 -1.57 -10.86 -1.65
C ILE A 125 -3.06 -11.07 -1.94
N THR A 126 -3.48 -11.02 -3.21
CA THR A 126 -4.90 -11.07 -3.62
C THR A 126 -5.67 -12.22 -2.98
N SER A 127 -5.06 -13.41 -2.92
CA SER A 127 -5.69 -14.63 -2.39
C SER A 127 -5.94 -14.63 -0.88
N HIS A 128 -5.26 -13.76 -0.13
CA HIS A 128 -5.30 -13.71 1.33
C HIS A 128 -5.36 -12.28 1.88
N GLY A 129 -5.60 -11.27 1.06
CA GLY A 129 -5.62 -9.86 1.47
C GLY A 129 -6.70 -9.60 2.53
N GLU A 130 -7.87 -10.21 2.40
CA GLU A 130 -8.98 -10.11 3.37
C GLU A 130 -8.73 -10.87 4.68
N THR A 131 -7.74 -11.77 4.73
CA THR A 131 -7.33 -12.48 5.94
C THR A 131 -5.98 -12.02 6.48
N SER A 132 -5.30 -11.13 5.75
CA SER A 132 -4.01 -10.53 6.12
C SER A 132 -4.15 -9.54 7.28
N PRO A 133 -3.01 -9.07 7.85
CA PRO A 133 -3.01 -7.94 8.77
C PRO A 133 -3.67 -6.67 8.19
N TYR A 134 -3.68 -6.52 6.87
CA TYR A 134 -4.21 -5.35 6.15
C TYR A 134 -5.70 -5.47 5.80
N ARG A 135 -6.40 -6.51 6.28
CA ARG A 135 -7.79 -6.82 5.91
C ARG A 135 -8.75 -5.64 5.95
N ARG A 136 -8.59 -4.72 6.91
CA ARG A 136 -9.44 -3.52 7.03
C ARG A 136 -9.18 -2.55 5.88
N ALA A 137 -7.93 -2.18 5.64
CA ALA A 137 -7.53 -1.31 4.54
C ALA A 137 -7.91 -1.91 3.18
N VAL A 138 -7.71 -3.22 3.00
CA VAL A 138 -8.09 -3.95 1.78
C VAL A 138 -9.61 -3.90 1.56
N SER A 139 -10.40 -4.23 2.59
CA SER A 139 -11.87 -4.21 2.51
C SER A 139 -12.40 -2.82 2.17
N GLU A 140 -11.84 -1.78 2.79
CA GLU A 140 -12.21 -0.40 2.52
C GLU A 140 -11.84 0.02 1.09
N ALA A 141 -10.61 -0.28 0.66
CA ALA A 141 -10.16 0.03 -0.69
C ALA A 141 -10.98 -0.70 -1.77
N LEU A 142 -11.38 -1.95 -1.53
CA LEU A 142 -12.28 -2.70 -2.42
C LEU A 142 -13.67 -2.07 -2.50
N ALA A 143 -14.19 -1.53 -1.40
CA ALA A 143 -15.48 -0.81 -1.40
C ALA A 143 -15.40 0.49 -2.22
N VAL A 144 -14.28 1.21 -2.11
CA VAL A 144 -14.03 2.49 -2.78
C VAL A 144 -13.58 2.31 -4.24
N ALA A 145 -12.98 1.17 -4.60
CA ALA A 145 -12.52 0.89 -5.98
C ALA A 145 -13.64 1.05 -7.02
N ASN A 146 -14.90 0.75 -6.66
CA ASN A 146 -16.05 0.96 -7.53
C ASN A 146 -16.32 2.44 -7.87
N LEU A 147 -15.85 3.39 -7.04
CA LEU A 147 -15.96 4.84 -7.28
C LEU A 147 -14.90 5.32 -8.27
N PHE A 148 -13.70 4.74 -8.24
CA PHE A 148 -12.59 5.11 -9.12
C PHE A 148 -12.62 4.36 -10.45
N PHE A 149 -13.12 3.13 -10.45
CA PHE A 149 -13.18 2.24 -11.59
C PHE A 149 -14.62 1.76 -11.79
N PRO A 150 -15.53 2.62 -12.26
CA PRO A 150 -16.88 2.19 -12.58
C PRO A 150 -16.80 1.09 -13.64
N ALA A 151 -17.60 0.03 -13.46
CA ALA A 151 -17.69 -1.03 -14.46
C ALA A 151 -18.00 -0.40 -15.84
N PRO A 152 -17.38 -0.86 -16.93
CA PRO A 152 -17.72 -0.36 -18.25
C PRO A 152 -19.22 -0.57 -18.44
N HIS A 153 -19.96 0.53 -18.63
CA HIS A 153 -21.37 0.45 -18.95
C HIS A 153 -21.50 -0.41 -20.21
N GLY A 154 -22.08 -1.60 -20.06
CA GLY A 154 -22.38 -2.48 -21.18
C GLY A 154 -23.28 -1.75 -22.16
N GLY A 155 -22.74 -1.47 -23.35
CA GLY A 155 -23.47 -1.07 -24.54
C GLY A 155 -23.71 -2.26 -25.45
#